data_AF-A0A1Z5YZ74-F1
#
_entry.id   AF-A0A1Z5YZ74-F1
#
_cell.length_a   1.000
_cell.length_b   1.000
_cell.length_c   1.000
_cell.angle_alpha   90.00
_cell.angle_beta   90.00
_cell.angle_gamma   90.00
#
_symmetry.space_group_name_H-M   'P 1'
#
loop_
_entity.id
_entity.type
_entity.pdbx_description
1 polymer ?
#
loop_
_entity_poly.entity_id
_entity_poly.type
_entity_poly.pdbx_seq_one_letter_code
_entity_poly.pdbx_strand_id
1 'polypeptide(L)'
;MKSLLTFDTLITPKFIKFFFYVGVFFCMLTGFGTFISILLGCINGAQMSGSSSAMGAILGLILGVIAGTIVTLVGIVLARVSSELTLVIFMIRDELAWQRENTTKSSLS
;
A
#
# COMPACT_ATOMS: atom_id res chain seq x y z
N MET A 1 3.12 -32.94 -6.41
CA MET A 1 3.28 -31.52 -6.01
C MET A 1 2.83 -30.57 -7.13
N LYS A 2 1.59 -30.72 -7.66
CA LYS A 2 1.08 -29.89 -8.77
C LYS A 2 0.01 -28.87 -8.35
N SER A 3 -0.42 -28.87 -7.09
CA SER A 3 -1.58 -28.10 -6.63
C SER A 3 -1.27 -26.73 -6.00
N LEU A 4 0.00 -26.33 -5.92
CA LEU A 4 0.40 -25.04 -5.31
C LEU A 4 0.58 -23.92 -6.34
N LEU A 5 0.55 -24.25 -7.65
CA LEU A 5 0.73 -23.29 -8.75
C LEU A 5 -0.46 -23.25 -9.71
N THR A 6 -1.46 -24.10 -9.53
CA THR A 6 -2.75 -23.95 -10.21
C THR A 6 -3.61 -22.98 -9.40
N PHE A 7 -3.21 -21.70 -9.44
CA PHE A 7 -4.09 -20.64 -8.99
C PHE A 7 -5.21 -20.56 -10.01
N ASP A 8 -6.41 -20.99 -9.62
CA ASP A 8 -7.66 -20.70 -10.31
C ASP A 8 -7.59 -19.26 -10.85
N THR A 9 -7.62 -19.10 -12.16
CA THR A 9 -7.61 -17.79 -12.84
C THR A 9 -8.78 -16.90 -12.35
N LEU A 10 -9.79 -17.49 -11.71
CA LEU A 10 -10.89 -16.84 -11.00
C LEU A 10 -10.57 -16.26 -9.61
N ILE A 11 -9.47 -16.69 -8.95
CA ILE A 11 -9.11 -16.28 -7.59
C ILE A 11 -8.23 -15.02 -7.58
N THR A 12 -7.33 -14.87 -8.57
CA THR A 12 -6.42 -13.72 -8.74
C THR A 12 -7.13 -12.36 -8.69
N PRO A 13 -8.27 -12.13 -9.41
CA PRO A 13 -8.96 -10.84 -9.37
C PRO A 13 -9.67 -10.54 -8.03
N LYS A 14 -10.01 -11.57 -7.23
CA LYS A 14 -10.63 -11.39 -5.90
C LYS A 14 -9.56 -11.17 -4.82
N PHE A 15 -8.45 -11.90 -4.89
CA PHE A 15 -7.34 -11.79 -3.94
C PHE A 15 -6.66 -10.42 -4.00
N ILE A 16 -6.43 -9.89 -5.20
CA ILE A 16 -5.79 -8.56 -5.37
C ILE A 16 -6.65 -7.43 -4.80
N LYS A 17 -7.99 -7.51 -4.94
CA LYS A 17 -8.91 -6.54 -4.35
C LYS A 17 -8.84 -6.56 -2.82
N PHE A 18 -8.80 -7.74 -2.22
CA PHE A 18 -8.63 -7.86 -0.78
C PHE A 18 -7.33 -7.22 -0.30
N PHE A 19 -6.21 -7.53 -0.97
CA PHE A 19 -4.92 -6.93 -0.64
C PHE A 19 -4.89 -5.40 -0.79
N PHE A 20 -5.56 -4.86 -1.81
CA PHE A 20 -5.70 -3.42 -1.99
C PHE A 20 -6.44 -2.77 -0.81
N TYR A 21 -7.59 -3.32 -0.40
CA TYR A 21 -8.34 -2.79 0.75
C TYR A 21 -7.54 -2.87 2.06
N VAL A 22 -6.83 -3.97 2.28
CA VAL A 22 -5.93 -4.11 3.43
C VAL A 22 -4.81 -3.07 3.38
N GLY A 23 -4.20 -2.86 2.21
CA GLY A 23 -3.19 -1.82 2.01
C GLY A 23 -3.72 -0.42 2.32
N VAL A 24 -4.91 -0.07 1.81
CA VAL A 24 -5.57 1.22 2.09
C VAL A 24 -5.84 1.39 3.59
N PHE A 25 -6.27 0.33 4.29
CA PHE A 25 -6.46 0.36 5.74
C PHE A 25 -5.15 0.67 6.48
N PHE A 26 -4.04 0.04 6.10
CA PHE A 26 -2.74 0.37 6.66
C PHE A 26 -2.29 1.79 6.31
N CYS A 27 -2.57 2.30 5.11
CA CYS A 27 -2.28 3.69 4.74
C CYS A 27 -3.04 4.70 5.61
N MET A 28 -4.29 4.40 5.97
CA MET A 28 -5.07 5.21 6.92
C MET A 28 -4.43 5.18 8.32
N LEU A 29 -4.04 4.00 8.80
CA LEU A 29 -3.37 3.86 10.10
C LEU A 29 -2.02 4.58 10.16
N THR A 30 -1.21 4.50 9.09
CA THR A 30 0.08 5.19 9.04
C THR A 30 -0.11 6.70 8.96
N GLY A 31 -1.08 7.20 8.19
CA GLY A 31 -1.43 8.63 8.16
C GLY A 31 -1.92 9.17 9.49
N PHE A 32 -2.71 8.39 10.23
CA PHE A 32 -3.12 8.77 11.59
C PHE A 32 -1.95 8.70 12.59
N GLY A 33 -1.09 7.70 12.46
CA GLY A 33 0.12 7.57 13.27
C GLY A 33 1.10 8.72 13.06
N THR A 34 1.29 9.17 11.82
CA THR A 34 2.13 10.34 11.52
C THR A 34 1.54 11.62 12.07
N PHE A 35 0.21 11.80 12.00
CA PHE A 35 -0.48 12.92 12.65
C PHE A 35 -0.18 12.97 14.15
N ILE A 36 -0.41 11.87 14.88
CA ILE A 36 -0.16 11.83 16.33
C ILE A 36 1.33 12.03 16.65
N SER A 37 2.23 11.43 15.86
CA SER A 37 3.67 11.56 16.06
C SER A 37 4.15 13.01 15.92
N ILE A 38 3.64 13.74 14.93
CA ILE A 38 3.98 15.16 14.72
C ILE A 38 3.38 16.02 15.83
N LEU A 39 2.12 15.76 16.23
CA LEU A 39 1.48 16.48 17.32
C LEU A 39 2.28 16.37 18.63
N LEU A 40 2.64 15.15 19.02
CA LEU A 40 3.44 14.89 20.22
C LEU A 40 4.85 15.47 20.09
N GLY A 41 5.48 15.37 18.91
CA GLY A 41 6.79 15.96 18.64
C GLY A 41 6.81 17.47 18.86
N CYS A 42 5.79 18.18 18.36
CA CYS A 42 5.68 19.63 18.52
C CYS A 42 5.39 20.05 19.97
N ILE A 43 4.55 19.30 20.71
CA ILE A 43 4.28 19.58 22.13
C ILE A 43 5.55 19.39 22.97
N ASN A 44 6.23 18.25 22.81
CA ASN A 44 7.46 17.95 23.55
C ASN A 44 8.56 18.95 23.20
N GLY A 45 8.71 19.33 21.92
CA GLY A 45 9.67 20.35 21.50
C GLY A 45 9.38 21.73 22.10
N ALA A 46 8.12 22.13 22.20
CA ALA A 46 7.72 23.38 22.85
C ALA A 46 8.05 23.37 24.36
N GLN A 47 7.83 22.25 25.05
CA GLN A 47 8.19 22.11 26.46
C GLN A 47 9.70 22.16 26.70
N MET A 48 10.49 21.54 25.82
CA MET A 48 11.96 21.54 25.93
C MET A 48 12.59 22.91 25.65
N SER A 49 11.93 23.73 24.81
CA SER A 49 12.39 25.09 24.47
C SER A 49 11.92 26.15 25.47
N GLY A 50 11.22 25.77 26.54
CA GLY A 50 10.64 26.71 27.51
C GLY A 50 9.48 27.55 26.95
N SER A 51 8.96 27.20 25.78
CA SER A 51 7.81 27.85 25.16
C SER A 51 6.48 27.29 25.67
N SER A 52 5.38 27.98 25.37
CA SER A 52 4.05 27.51 25.77
C SER A 52 3.69 26.22 25.03
N SER A 53 3.29 25.20 25.79
CA SER A 53 2.80 23.92 25.25
C SER A 53 1.57 24.10 24.36
N ALA A 54 0.76 25.14 24.62
CA ALA A 54 -0.38 25.51 23.80
C ALA A 54 0.03 25.90 22.36
N MET A 55 1.10 26.68 22.20
CA MET A 55 1.58 27.07 20.87
C MET A 55 2.16 25.89 20.11
N GLY A 56 2.87 24.98 20.81
CA GLY A 56 3.35 23.71 20.26
C GLY A 56 2.20 22.80 19.77
N ALA A 57 1.11 22.73 20.53
CA ALA A 57 -0.06 21.94 20.14
C ALA A 57 -0.76 22.49 18.89
N ILE A 58 -0.91 23.81 18.78
CA ILE A 58 -1.54 24.46 17.60
C ILE A 58 -0.71 24.19 16.33
N LEU A 59 0.61 24.38 16.42
CA LEU A 59 1.52 24.07 15.31
C LEU A 59 1.49 22.58 14.95
N GLY A 60 1.50 21.71 15.96
CA GLY A 60 1.42 20.26 15.79
C GLY A 60 0.12 19.80 15.13
N LEU A 61 -1.02 20.43 15.43
CA LEU A 61 -2.29 20.14 14.78
C LEU A 61 -2.27 20.51 13.30
N ILE A 62 -1.80 21.71 12.96
CA ILE A 62 -1.77 22.19 11.57
C ILE A 62 -0.81 21.32 10.75
N LEU A 63 0.43 21.17 11.22
CA LEU A 63 1.46 20.38 10.52
C LEU A 63 1.10 18.90 10.47
N GLY A 64 0.57 18.37 11.57
CA GLY A 64 0.15 16.97 11.66
C GLY A 64 -0.97 16.65 10.68
N VAL A 65 -2.00 17.51 10.57
CA VAL A 65 -3.12 17.28 9.63
C VAL A 65 -2.63 17.32 8.20
N ILE A 66 -1.80 18.32 7.85
CA ILE A 66 -1.24 18.44 6.49
C ILE A 66 -0.38 17.24 6.16
N ALA A 67 0.60 16.92 7.00
CA ALA A 67 1.53 15.81 6.77
C ALA A 67 0.82 14.46 6.79
N GLY A 68 -0.08 14.21 7.75
CA GLY A 68 -0.87 12.99 7.83
C GLY A 68 -1.75 12.78 6.60
N THR A 69 -2.39 13.85 6.11
CA THR A 69 -3.19 13.80 4.87
C THR A 69 -2.31 13.50 3.65
N ILE A 70 -1.17 14.17 3.50
CA ILE A 70 -0.23 13.93 2.40
C ILE A 70 0.26 12.48 2.42
N VAL A 71 0.70 11.97 3.58
CA VAL A 71 1.17 10.58 3.74
C VAL A 71 0.07 9.59 3.38
N THR A 72 -1.17 9.85 3.79
CA THR A 72 -2.32 8.99 3.46
C THR A 72 -2.58 8.96 1.95
N LEU A 73 -2.62 10.14 1.31
CA LEU A 73 -2.88 10.24 -0.13
C LEU A 73 -1.79 9.59 -0.97
N VAL A 74 -0.52 9.87 -0.65
CA VAL A 74 0.63 9.25 -1.32
C VAL A 74 0.62 7.74 -1.09
N GLY A 75 0.33 7.30 0.14
CA GLY A 75 0.21 5.87 0.48
C GLY A 75 -0.86 5.16 -0.35
N ILE A 76 -2.05 5.75 -0.50
CA ILE A 76 -3.14 5.19 -1.31
C ILE A 76 -2.73 5.09 -2.79
N VAL A 77 -2.09 6.12 -3.34
CA VAL A 77 -1.60 6.09 -4.73
C VAL A 77 -0.56 4.98 -4.92
N LEU A 78 0.40 4.86 -4.00
CA LEU A 78 1.41 3.80 -4.05
C LEU A 78 0.79 2.40 -3.90
N ALA A 79 -0.20 2.23 -3.02
CA ALA A 79 -0.93 0.98 -2.85
C ALA A 79 -1.70 0.58 -4.11
N ARG A 80 -2.22 1.57 -4.86
CA ARG A 80 -2.85 1.33 -6.16
C ARG A 80 -1.83 0.88 -7.20
N VAL A 81 -0.73 1.60 -7.34
CA VAL A 81 0.33 1.27 -8.31
C VAL A 81 0.91 -0.12 -8.02
N SER A 82 1.16 -0.46 -6.76
CA SER A 82 1.67 -1.79 -6.38
C SER A 82 0.68 -2.92 -6.69
N SER A 83 -0.62 -2.67 -6.49
CA SER A 83 -1.68 -3.62 -6.83
C SER A 83 -1.80 -3.83 -8.35
N GLU A 84 -1.72 -2.77 -9.15
CA GLU A 84 -1.75 -2.87 -10.61
C GLU A 84 -0.52 -3.62 -11.15
N LEU A 85 0.68 -3.34 -10.64
CA LEU A 85 1.91 -4.05 -11.03
C LEU A 85 1.86 -5.55 -10.68
N THR A 86 1.32 -5.88 -9.51
CA THR A 86 1.17 -7.29 -9.10
C THR A 86 0.18 -8.03 -10.01
N LEU A 87 -0.89 -7.37 -10.45
CA LEU A 87 -1.83 -7.91 -11.43
C LEU A 87 -1.15 -8.19 -12.77
N VAL A 88 -0.36 -7.23 -13.27
CA VAL A 88 0.38 -7.37 -14.53
C VAL A 88 1.33 -8.57 -14.49
N ILE A 89 2.05 -8.77 -13.37
CA ILE A 89 2.95 -9.92 -13.21
C ILE A 89 2.18 -11.24 -13.30
N PHE A 90 1.00 -11.34 -12.70
CA PHE A 90 0.17 -12.54 -12.81
C PHE A 90 -0.31 -12.79 -14.24
N MET A 91 -0.70 -11.74 -14.97
CA MET A 91 -1.08 -11.85 -16.38
C MET A 91 0.08 -12.34 -17.25
N ILE A 92 1.30 -11.83 -17.03
CA ILE A 92 2.49 -12.29 -17.75
C ILE A 92 2.78 -13.76 -17.48
N ARG A 93 2.65 -14.21 -16.22
CA ARG A 93 2.86 -15.63 -15.86
C ARG A 93 1.89 -16.54 -16.60
N ASP A 94 0.63 -16.12 -16.70
CA ASP A 94 -0.42 -16.90 -17.36
C ASP A 94 -0.18 -16.99 -18.87
N GLU A 95 0.18 -15.87 -19.49
CA GLU A 95 0.52 -15.81 -20.92
C GLU A 95 1.72 -16.71 -21.27
N LEU A 96 2.78 -16.69 -20.45
CA LEU A 96 3.94 -17.57 -20.64
C LEU A 96 3.61 -19.05 -20.48
N ALA A 97 2.71 -19.39 -19.55
CA ALA A 97 2.24 -20.77 -19.38
C ALA A 97 1.47 -21.24 -20.62
N TRP A 98 0.60 -20.39 -21.17
CA TRP A 98 -0.15 -20.65 -22.39
C TRP A 98 0.77 -20.86 -23.61
N GLN A 99 1.81 -20.02 -23.78
CA GLN A 99 2.77 -20.19 -24.89
C GLN A 99 3.52 -21.52 -24.81
N ARG A 100 3.96 -21.91 -23.61
CA ARG A 100 4.65 -23.20 -23.38
C ARG A 100 3.80 -24.39 -23.82
N GLU A 101 2.52 -24.38 -23.50
CA GLU A 101 1.60 -25.46 -23.87
C GLU A 101 1.37 -25.56 -25.38
N ASN A 102 1.32 -24.43 -26.09
CA ASN A 102 1.10 -24.42 -27.54
C ASN A 102 2.37 -24.75 -28.34
N THR A 103 3.55 -24.27 -27.91
CA THR A 103 4.83 -24.67 -28.53
C THR A 103 5.10 -26.17 -28.40
N THR A 104 4.72 -26.78 -27.25
CA THR A 104 4.90 -28.23 -27.06
C THR A 104 4.01 -29.06 -28.00
N LYS A 105 2.81 -28.56 -28.34
CA LYS A 105 1.90 -29.24 -29.27
C LYS A 105 2.38 -29.18 -30.73
N SER A 106 2.99 -28.07 -31.15
CA SER A 106 3.49 -27.92 -32.53
C SER A 106 4.75 -28.73 -32.83
N SER A 107 5.53 -29.13 -31.82
CA SER A 107 6.72 -29.99 -32.01
C SER A 107 6.40 -31.48 -32.08
N LEU A 108 5.15 -31.88 -31.82
CA LEU A 108 4.67 -33.26 -31.78
C LEU A 108 3.81 -33.64 -32.99
N SER A 109 3.55 -32.70 -33.91
CA SER A 109 2.93 -32.94 -35.23
C SER A 109 3.97 -32.85 -36.34
#